data_AF-I0YRI2-F1
#
_entry.id   AF-I0YRI2-F1
#
_cell.length_a   1.000
_cell.length_b   1.000
_cell.length_c   1.000
_cell.angle_alpha   90.00
_cell.angle_beta   90.00
_cell.angle_gamma   90.00
#
_symmetry.space_group_name_H-M   'P 1'
#
loop_
_entity.id
_entity.type
_entity.pdbx_description
1 polymer ?
#
loop_
_entity_poly.entity_id
_entity_poly.type
_entity_poly.pdbx_seq_one_letter_code
_entity_poly.pdbx_strand_id
1 'polypeptide(L)'
;MPSGTAPPNSSFGQYLWAELNPNAAAPPSAMRQGLLERQRVYNAILLVPFQLERLLWYGLLVCLDSFLAVFTVLPVRLLGALTTAVGRLRRGGGSLHGDQLFDMLCVFIFGATIAFLRFLPAGTIYFWLKDLTQEFLKLHVVHGAVEIFDKISCAFVVDALDALSGTCGLYLSTSGRRWHLAQLGADLAVTLALVLFHSVVLICQFMTFSVAMNSKRSNALIALLIASNFVEIKGTVFKRFDPTKLFVLVGQDVTERFHLLLSLLFVVVEEMDNSGSPRPSPELLRCCGYIFGAEILIDITKHAVLSKLNDIRPAVYQRFMRDVCEKAKGGQSHTAHRVVAFEPYAPAALFLRIAVTALIVSRSEQPLMQAGWRGPWQVVSLGAYCIAAWVAVFVAKAALGFSLRGIALHFLRRHPKA
;
A
#
# COMPACT_ATOMS: atom_id res chain seq x y z
N MET A 1 59.00 16.63 -7.96
CA MET A 1 58.67 15.19 -7.96
C MET A 1 57.68 14.95 -9.10
N PRO A 2 57.97 14.04 -10.05
CA PRO A 2 57.12 13.88 -11.22
C PRO A 2 55.81 13.19 -10.84
N SER A 3 54.71 13.79 -11.30
CA SER A 3 53.34 13.27 -11.20
C SER A 3 53.24 11.86 -11.80
N GLY A 4 52.65 10.92 -11.06
CA GLY A 4 52.49 9.51 -11.44
C GLY A 4 51.55 9.21 -12.62
N THR A 5 51.41 10.13 -13.57
CA THR A 5 50.74 9.89 -14.85
C THR A 5 51.80 9.85 -15.93
N ALA A 6 51.97 8.69 -16.57
CA ALA A 6 52.87 8.54 -17.70
C ALA A 6 52.53 9.60 -18.76
N PRO A 7 53.50 10.38 -19.26
CA PRO A 7 53.24 11.35 -20.32
C PRO A 7 52.69 10.64 -21.56
N PRO A 8 51.91 11.32 -22.41
CA PRO A 8 51.20 10.71 -23.55
C PRO A 8 52.10 10.00 -24.58
N ASN A 9 53.44 10.08 -24.46
CA ASN A 9 54.45 9.36 -25.24
C ASN A 9 55.38 8.51 -24.35
N SER A 10 54.85 7.70 -23.42
CA SER A 10 55.68 6.78 -22.62
C SER A 10 56.02 5.52 -23.40
N SER A 11 57.29 5.12 -23.43
CA SER A 11 57.69 3.84 -24.05
C SER A 11 57.13 2.64 -23.27
N PHE A 12 56.97 1.48 -23.92
CA PHE A 12 56.50 0.25 -23.26
C PHE A 12 57.31 -0.08 -21.98
N GLY A 13 58.62 0.16 -22.01
CA GLY A 13 59.48 0.00 -20.83
C GLY A 13 59.16 0.97 -19.69
N GLN A 14 58.77 2.22 -19.99
CA GLN A 14 58.34 3.19 -18.98
C GLN A 14 56.97 2.83 -18.39
N TYR A 15 56.06 2.28 -19.21
CA TYR A 15 54.79 1.72 -18.73
C TYR A 15 55.03 0.53 -17.80
N LEU A 16 55.83 -0.45 -18.24
CA LEU A 16 56.15 -1.64 -17.44
C LEU A 16 56.86 -1.28 -16.13
N TRP A 17 57.78 -0.31 -16.17
CA TRP A 17 58.47 0.19 -14.98
C TRP A 17 57.50 0.85 -13.99
N ALA A 18 56.53 1.64 -14.47
CA ALA A 18 55.51 2.27 -13.64
C ALA A 18 54.56 1.25 -13.01
N GLU A 19 54.21 0.19 -13.75
CA GLU A 19 53.35 -0.91 -13.27
C GLU A 19 54.07 -1.79 -12.23
N LEU A 20 55.38 -2.03 -12.42
CA LEU A 20 56.21 -2.79 -11.50
C LEU A 20 56.61 -1.98 -10.24
N ASN A 21 56.59 -0.65 -10.31
CA ASN A 21 56.95 0.25 -9.22
C ASN A 21 55.86 1.32 -9.04
N PRO A 22 54.67 0.96 -8.55
CA PRO A 22 53.61 1.92 -8.29
C PRO A 22 54.10 2.92 -7.22
N ASN A 23 54.26 4.19 -7.60
CA ASN A 23 54.64 5.25 -6.66
C ASN A 23 53.62 5.29 -5.51
N ALA A 24 54.10 5.03 -4.29
CA ALA A 24 53.29 4.69 -3.12
C ALA A 24 52.36 5.81 -2.58
N ALA A 25 52.54 7.05 -3.01
CA ALA A 25 51.69 8.16 -2.58
C ALA A 25 50.65 8.45 -3.66
N ALA A 26 49.45 7.86 -3.52
CA ALA A 26 48.29 8.30 -4.28
C ALA A 26 48.17 9.83 -4.12
N PRO A 27 48.04 10.60 -5.22
CA PRO A 27 47.93 12.04 -5.11
C PRO A 27 46.73 12.41 -4.21
N PRO A 28 46.74 13.57 -3.52
CA PRO A 28 45.66 13.96 -2.61
C PRO A 28 44.25 13.89 -3.24
N SER A 29 44.16 14.10 -4.56
CA SER A 29 42.94 13.92 -5.35
C SER A 29 42.45 12.48 -5.43
N ALA A 30 43.34 11.50 -5.62
CA ALA A 30 43.01 10.07 -5.64
C ALA A 30 42.59 9.55 -4.26
N MET A 31 43.25 10.01 -3.19
CA MET A 31 42.81 9.72 -1.82
C MET A 31 41.42 10.31 -1.53
N ARG A 32 41.16 11.54 -1.96
CA ARG A 32 39.84 12.18 -1.85
C ARG A 32 38.78 11.42 -2.64
N GLN A 33 39.11 10.93 -3.83
CA GLN A 33 38.21 10.11 -4.63
C GLN A 33 37.89 8.77 -3.93
N GLY A 34 38.88 8.07 -3.38
CA GLY A 34 38.67 6.85 -2.61
C GLY A 34 37.78 7.07 -1.38
N LEU A 35 37.93 8.20 -0.68
CA LEU A 35 37.04 8.58 0.42
C LEU A 35 35.60 8.87 -0.05
N LEU A 36 35.43 9.52 -1.20
CA LEU A 36 34.12 9.77 -1.80
C LEU A 36 33.44 8.47 -2.25
N GLU A 37 34.18 7.55 -2.86
CA GLU A 37 33.69 6.23 -3.26
C GLU A 37 33.29 5.40 -2.03
N ARG A 38 34.14 5.40 -0.99
CA ARG A 38 33.81 4.82 0.31
C ARG A 38 32.50 5.41 0.85
N GLN A 39 32.39 6.73 0.90
CA GLN A 39 31.19 7.40 1.39
C GLN A 39 29.95 7.03 0.56
N ARG A 40 30.05 6.91 -0.76
CA ARG A 40 28.96 6.43 -1.63
C ARG A 40 28.52 5.02 -1.26
N VAL A 41 29.45 4.11 -0.99
CA VAL A 41 29.15 2.73 -0.58
C VAL A 41 28.41 2.70 0.77
N TYR A 42 28.91 3.40 1.79
CA TYR A 42 28.24 3.47 3.10
C TYR A 42 26.87 4.16 3.01
N ASN A 43 26.76 5.21 2.19
CA ASN A 43 25.49 5.88 1.94
C ASN A 43 24.47 4.90 1.34
N ALA A 44 24.87 4.09 0.36
CA ALA A 44 23.98 3.13 -0.30
C ALA A 44 23.61 1.94 0.59
N ILE A 45 24.54 1.43 1.41
CA ILE A 45 24.31 0.21 2.22
C ILE A 45 23.63 0.51 3.56
N LEU A 46 23.87 1.67 4.17
CA LEU A 46 23.35 1.98 5.51
C LEU A 46 22.34 3.12 5.51
N LEU A 47 22.69 4.26 4.90
CA LEU A 47 21.87 5.47 5.03
C LEU A 47 20.63 5.45 4.13
N VAL A 48 20.74 4.92 2.91
CA VAL A 48 19.57 4.75 2.03
C VAL A 48 18.53 3.82 2.68
N PRO A 49 18.89 2.60 3.14
CA PRO A 49 17.93 1.72 3.82
C PRO A 49 17.30 2.37 5.06
N PHE A 50 18.07 3.05 5.89
CA PHE A 50 17.53 3.73 7.07
C PHE A 50 16.52 4.84 6.71
N GLN A 51 16.83 5.66 5.71
CA GLN A 51 15.94 6.74 5.26
C GLN A 51 14.69 6.19 4.56
N LEU A 52 14.88 5.15 3.75
CA LEU A 52 13.82 4.42 3.05
C LEU A 52 12.86 3.79 4.05
N GLU A 53 13.33 2.94 4.96
CA GLU A 53 12.46 2.24 5.90
C GLU A 53 11.66 3.22 6.77
N ARG A 54 12.29 4.30 7.22
CA ARG A 54 11.57 5.35 7.95
C ARG A 54 10.42 5.96 7.14
N LEU A 55 10.63 6.14 5.84
CA LEU A 55 9.62 6.64 4.90
C LEU A 55 8.54 5.58 4.63
N LEU A 56 8.92 4.33 4.37
CA LEU A 56 7.98 3.24 4.08
C LEU A 56 7.08 2.93 5.27
N TRP A 57 7.63 2.87 6.50
CA TRP A 57 6.83 2.67 7.71
C TRP A 57 5.88 3.83 8.00
N TYR A 58 6.32 5.07 7.79
CA TYR A 58 5.43 6.22 7.93
C TYR A 58 4.31 6.21 6.88
N GLY A 59 4.64 5.91 5.62
CA GLY A 59 3.67 5.74 4.55
C GLY A 59 2.65 4.64 4.83
N LEU A 60 3.11 3.49 5.34
CA LEU A 60 2.25 2.36 5.72
C LEU A 60 1.21 2.76 6.77
N LEU A 61 1.62 3.55 7.78
CA LEU A 61 0.70 4.08 8.80
C LEU A 61 -0.29 5.10 8.22
N VAL A 62 0.11 5.87 7.20
CA VAL A 62 -0.80 6.77 6.46
C VAL A 62 -1.84 5.97 5.66
N CYS A 63 -1.43 4.86 5.01
CA CYS A 63 -2.37 3.92 4.39
C CYS A 63 -3.35 3.37 5.43
N LEU A 64 -2.86 2.98 6.61
CA LEU A 64 -3.69 2.48 7.70
C LEU A 64 -4.70 3.53 8.21
N ASP A 65 -4.31 4.79 8.40
CA ASP A 65 -5.27 5.87 8.77
C ASP A 65 -6.36 6.03 7.71
N SER A 66 -5.98 6.04 6.43
CA SER A 66 -6.90 6.16 5.29
C SER A 66 -7.87 4.98 5.22
N PHE A 67 -7.35 3.76 5.37
CA PHE A 67 -8.12 2.53 5.39
C PHE A 67 -9.12 2.50 6.55
N LEU A 68 -8.67 2.81 7.78
CA LEU A 68 -9.54 2.86 8.94
C LEU A 68 -10.60 3.96 8.83
N ALA A 69 -10.30 5.06 8.13
CA ALA A 69 -11.27 6.13 7.89
C ALA A 69 -12.50 5.67 7.09
N VAL A 70 -12.38 4.66 6.22
CA VAL A 70 -13.51 4.07 5.48
C VAL A 70 -14.55 3.46 6.45
N PHE A 71 -14.09 2.82 7.52
CA PHE A 71 -14.98 2.19 8.51
C PHE A 71 -15.46 3.13 9.61
N THR A 72 -14.71 4.21 9.88
CA THR A 72 -14.91 5.06 11.06
C THR A 72 -15.42 6.45 10.70
N VAL A 73 -14.62 7.23 9.96
CA VAL A 73 -14.91 8.63 9.64
C VAL A 73 -15.96 8.76 8.56
N LEU A 74 -15.90 7.94 7.51
CA LEU A 74 -16.81 8.02 6.37
C LEU A 74 -18.28 7.82 6.77
N PRO A 75 -18.67 6.83 7.61
CA PRO A 75 -20.05 6.71 8.10
C PRO A 75 -20.50 7.91 8.94
N VAL A 76 -19.62 8.48 9.77
CA VAL A 76 -19.95 9.67 10.58
C VAL A 76 -20.18 10.89 9.69
N ARG A 77 -19.36 11.08 8.65
CA ARG A 77 -19.54 12.17 7.68
C ARG A 77 -20.80 12.00 6.84
N LEU A 78 -21.16 10.76 6.48
CA LEU A 78 -22.43 10.44 5.83
C LEU A 78 -23.62 10.90 6.67
N LEU A 79 -23.62 10.65 7.99
CA LEU A 79 -24.69 11.12 8.87
C LEU A 79 -24.84 12.65 8.82
N GLY A 80 -23.73 13.39 8.81
CA GLY A 80 -23.75 14.86 8.63
C GLY A 80 -24.25 15.31 7.26
N ALA A 81 -23.92 14.59 6.19
CA ALA A 81 -24.43 14.85 4.85
C ALA A 81 -25.95 14.60 4.77
N LEU A 82 -26.43 13.51 5.39
CA LEU A 82 -27.85 13.15 5.43
C LEU A 82 -28.67 14.16 6.24
N THR A 83 -28.19 14.63 7.39
CA THR A 83 -28.90 15.66 8.16
C THR A 83 -29.03 16.97 7.37
N THR A 84 -27.99 17.36 6.63
CA THR A 84 -28.01 18.52 5.74
C THR A 84 -29.00 18.33 4.59
N ALA A 85 -29.02 17.15 3.96
CA ALA A 85 -29.94 16.82 2.87
C ALA A 85 -31.41 16.81 3.33
N VAL A 86 -31.70 16.21 4.49
CA VAL A 86 -33.05 16.19 5.09
C VAL A 86 -33.48 17.59 5.50
N GLY A 87 -32.57 18.40 6.08
CA GLY A 87 -32.83 19.79 6.42
C GLY A 87 -33.23 20.62 5.20
N ARG A 88 -32.53 20.45 4.08
CA ARG A 88 -32.84 21.08 2.79
C ARG A 88 -34.23 20.68 2.28
N LEU A 89 -34.57 19.39 2.34
CA LEU A 89 -35.88 18.90 1.88
C LEU A 89 -37.03 19.44 2.75
N ARG A 90 -36.84 19.51 4.08
CA ARG A 90 -37.90 19.91 5.02
C ARG A 90 -38.10 21.42 5.15
N ARG A 91 -37.02 22.21 5.11
CA ARG A 91 -37.07 23.65 5.42
C ARG A 91 -36.79 24.55 4.22
N GLY A 92 -36.50 23.98 3.05
CA GLY A 92 -36.07 24.74 1.87
C GLY A 92 -34.75 25.49 2.03
N GLY A 93 -34.05 25.31 3.17
CA GLY A 93 -32.82 26.01 3.53
C GLY A 93 -31.67 25.03 3.75
N GLY A 94 -30.49 25.38 3.19
CA GLY A 94 -29.25 24.60 3.29
C GLY A 94 -28.69 24.23 1.91
N SER A 95 -27.41 24.55 1.68
CA SER A 95 -26.68 24.10 0.48
C SER A 95 -25.86 22.86 0.81
N LEU A 96 -26.03 21.80 0.03
CA LEU A 96 -25.15 20.63 0.09
C LEU A 96 -23.79 21.05 -0.43
N HIS A 97 -22.71 20.73 0.30
CA HIS A 97 -21.36 21.03 -0.15
C HIS A 97 -20.80 19.90 -1.04
N GLY A 98 -19.86 20.23 -1.93
CA GLY A 98 -19.17 19.26 -2.80
C GLY A 98 -18.63 18.06 -2.04
N ASP A 99 -17.97 18.30 -0.91
CA ASP A 99 -17.39 17.25 -0.07
C ASP A 99 -18.44 16.30 0.52
N GLN A 100 -19.63 16.82 0.86
CA GLN A 100 -20.72 15.99 1.38
C GLN A 100 -21.30 15.08 0.29
N LEU A 101 -21.43 15.59 -0.95
CA LEU A 101 -21.85 14.79 -2.09
C LEU A 101 -20.82 13.71 -2.41
N PHE A 102 -19.54 14.08 -2.42
CA PHE A 102 -18.43 13.15 -2.64
C PHE A 102 -18.45 12.01 -1.61
N ASP A 103 -18.61 12.32 -0.32
CA ASP A 103 -18.74 11.30 0.74
C ASP A 103 -19.90 10.33 0.50
N MET A 104 -21.06 10.84 0.07
CA MET A 104 -22.22 10.00 -0.27
C MET A 104 -21.91 9.06 -1.43
N LEU A 105 -21.21 9.54 -2.46
CA LEU A 105 -20.79 8.71 -3.60
C LEU A 105 -19.73 7.68 -3.20
N CYS A 106 -18.78 8.03 -2.33
CA CYS A 106 -17.80 7.09 -1.80
C CYS A 106 -18.46 5.97 -0.96
N VAL A 107 -19.47 6.30 -0.14
CA VAL A 107 -20.27 5.28 0.57
C VAL A 107 -21.01 4.38 -0.42
N PHE A 108 -21.57 4.95 -1.48
CA PHE A 108 -22.22 4.17 -2.53
C PHE A 108 -21.24 3.23 -3.24
N ILE A 109 -20.07 3.72 -3.65
CA ILE A 109 -19.01 2.91 -4.28
C ILE A 109 -18.59 1.78 -3.34
N PHE A 110 -18.29 2.09 -2.07
CA PHE A 110 -17.91 1.09 -1.08
C PHE A 110 -18.98 0.01 -0.88
N GLY A 111 -20.25 0.42 -0.74
CA GLY A 111 -21.38 -0.50 -0.61
C GLY A 111 -21.58 -1.38 -1.85
N ALA A 112 -21.44 -0.79 -3.05
CA ALA A 112 -21.53 -1.50 -4.32
C ALA A 112 -20.40 -2.52 -4.47
N THR A 113 -19.16 -2.18 -4.09
CA THR A 113 -18.02 -3.11 -4.08
C THR A 113 -18.22 -4.27 -3.11
N ILE A 114 -18.73 -4.01 -1.90
CA ILE A 114 -19.08 -5.07 -0.95
C ILE A 114 -20.14 -6.01 -1.55
N ALA A 115 -21.19 -5.46 -2.17
CA ALA A 115 -22.24 -6.25 -2.80
C ALA A 115 -21.69 -7.08 -3.97
N PHE A 116 -20.84 -6.49 -4.81
CA PHE A 116 -20.20 -7.14 -5.93
C PHE A 116 -19.32 -8.33 -5.49
N LEU A 117 -18.48 -8.14 -4.47
CA LEU A 117 -17.60 -9.20 -3.95
C LEU A 117 -18.36 -10.42 -3.43
N ARG A 118 -19.64 -10.31 -3.06
CA ARG A 118 -20.48 -11.46 -2.68
C ARG A 118 -20.76 -12.39 -3.86
N PHE A 119 -20.74 -11.89 -5.09
CA PHE A 119 -20.89 -12.69 -6.30
C PHE A 119 -19.59 -13.39 -6.73
N LEU A 120 -18.48 -13.14 -6.04
CA LEU A 120 -17.17 -13.73 -6.31
C LEU A 120 -16.78 -14.72 -5.19
N PRO A 121 -17.34 -15.95 -5.19
CA PRO A 121 -17.04 -16.95 -4.17
C PRO A 121 -15.55 -17.34 -4.18
N ALA A 122 -14.94 -17.32 -2.98
CA ALA A 122 -13.50 -17.51 -2.77
C ALA A 122 -13.09 -18.92 -3.22
N GLY A 123 -13.85 -19.93 -2.81
CA GLY A 123 -13.60 -21.32 -3.19
C GLY A 123 -13.58 -21.52 -4.72
N THR A 124 -14.50 -20.90 -5.46
CA THR A 124 -14.51 -21.01 -6.94
C THR A 124 -13.26 -20.40 -7.55
N ILE A 125 -12.85 -19.21 -7.10
CA ILE A 125 -11.61 -18.57 -7.57
C ILE A 125 -10.40 -19.42 -7.19
N TYR A 126 -10.37 -19.95 -5.97
CA TYR A 126 -9.30 -20.82 -5.48
C TYR A 126 -9.15 -22.08 -6.33
N PHE A 127 -10.24 -22.82 -6.59
CA PHE A 127 -10.18 -24.02 -7.43
C PHE A 127 -9.84 -23.70 -8.87
N TRP A 128 -10.41 -22.63 -9.43
CA TRP A 128 -10.08 -22.17 -10.78
C TRP A 128 -8.60 -21.81 -10.90
N LEU A 129 -8.04 -21.06 -9.95
CA LEU A 129 -6.62 -20.75 -9.90
C LEU A 129 -5.79 -22.03 -9.74
N LYS A 130 -6.15 -22.91 -8.80
CA LYS A 130 -5.44 -24.18 -8.57
C LYS A 130 -5.38 -25.05 -9.82
N ASP A 131 -6.46 -25.12 -10.60
CA ASP A 131 -6.52 -25.86 -11.86
C ASP A 131 -5.71 -25.17 -12.95
N LEU A 132 -5.76 -23.84 -13.03
CA LEU A 132 -4.94 -23.04 -13.95
C LEU A 132 -3.44 -23.14 -13.63
N THR A 133 -3.08 -23.27 -12.36
CA THR A 133 -1.72 -23.15 -11.85
C THR A 133 -1.11 -24.47 -11.38
N GLN A 134 -1.49 -25.60 -11.99
CA GLN A 134 -0.86 -26.90 -11.72
C GLN A 134 0.66 -26.89 -12.03
N GLU A 135 1.09 -26.00 -12.93
CA GLU A 135 2.48 -25.75 -13.25
C GLU A 135 2.99 -24.46 -12.60
N PHE A 136 4.17 -24.54 -11.97
CA PHE A 136 4.83 -23.40 -11.33
C PHE A 136 4.99 -22.18 -12.25
N LEU A 137 5.31 -22.41 -13.54
CA LEU A 137 5.45 -21.33 -14.51
C LEU A 137 4.15 -20.54 -14.70
N LYS A 138 3.00 -21.23 -14.73
CA LYS A 138 1.68 -20.61 -14.87
C LYS A 138 1.33 -19.79 -13.63
N LEU A 139 1.60 -20.32 -12.43
CA LEU A 139 1.42 -19.58 -11.17
C LEU A 139 2.25 -18.29 -11.14
N HIS A 140 3.51 -18.36 -11.56
CA HIS A 140 4.41 -17.21 -11.62
C HIS A 140 3.92 -16.13 -12.58
N VAL A 141 3.44 -16.51 -13.77
CA VAL A 141 2.88 -15.54 -14.74
C VAL A 141 1.60 -14.89 -14.21
N VAL A 142 0.71 -15.66 -13.58
CA VAL A 142 -0.52 -15.12 -13.00
C VAL A 142 -0.20 -14.16 -11.86
N HIS A 143 0.72 -14.53 -10.95
CA HIS A 143 1.16 -13.64 -9.87
C HIS A 143 1.69 -12.32 -10.43
N GLY A 144 2.64 -12.37 -11.38
CA GLY A 144 3.21 -11.17 -11.98
C GLY A 144 2.18 -10.31 -12.72
N ALA A 145 1.21 -10.92 -13.41
CA ALA A 145 0.14 -10.18 -14.07
C ALA A 145 -0.76 -9.45 -13.07
N VAL A 146 -1.17 -10.13 -12.00
CA VAL A 146 -2.02 -9.55 -10.95
C VAL A 146 -1.30 -8.41 -10.22
N GLU A 147 0.00 -8.56 -9.92
CA GLU A 147 0.82 -7.52 -9.31
C GLU A 147 0.89 -6.25 -10.18
N ILE A 148 1.07 -6.41 -11.50
CA ILE A 148 1.05 -5.29 -12.46
C ILE A 148 -0.34 -4.64 -12.47
N PHE A 149 -1.42 -5.43 -12.50
CA PHE A 149 -2.77 -4.89 -12.48
C PHE A 149 -3.11 -4.17 -11.17
N ASP A 150 -2.55 -4.59 -10.03
CA ASP A 150 -2.73 -3.89 -8.75
C ASP A 150 -2.11 -2.49 -8.81
N LYS A 151 -0.84 -2.41 -9.23
CA LYS A 151 -0.10 -1.14 -9.40
C LYS A 151 -0.82 -0.18 -10.37
N ILE A 152 -1.36 -0.71 -11.47
CA ILE A 152 -2.15 0.05 -12.44
C ILE A 152 -3.48 0.52 -11.81
N SER A 153 -4.21 -0.38 -11.16
CA SER A 153 -5.52 -0.09 -10.60
C SER A 153 -5.44 0.97 -9.51
N CYS A 154 -4.48 0.86 -8.58
CA CYS A 154 -4.26 1.89 -7.55
C CYS A 154 -4.06 3.27 -8.16
N ALA A 155 -3.19 3.39 -9.17
CA ALA A 155 -2.92 4.67 -9.81
C ALA A 155 -4.19 5.27 -10.47
N PHE A 156 -4.88 4.49 -11.30
CA PHE A 156 -6.07 4.97 -12.01
C PHE A 156 -7.25 5.27 -11.08
N VAL A 157 -7.46 4.48 -10.03
CA VAL A 157 -8.57 4.72 -9.11
C VAL A 157 -8.34 6.00 -8.30
N VAL A 158 -7.10 6.27 -7.86
CA VAL A 158 -6.77 7.51 -7.14
C VAL A 158 -7.07 8.73 -8.04
N ASP A 159 -6.63 8.70 -9.30
CA ASP A 159 -6.90 9.77 -10.25
C ASP A 159 -8.41 9.93 -10.53
N ALA A 160 -9.15 8.81 -10.65
CA ALA A 160 -10.59 8.82 -10.87
C ALA A 160 -11.38 9.38 -9.66
N LEU A 161 -10.97 9.05 -8.43
CA LEU A 161 -11.53 9.61 -7.21
C LEU A 161 -11.31 11.13 -7.12
N ASP A 162 -10.14 11.61 -7.55
CA ASP A 162 -9.84 13.04 -7.59
C ASP A 162 -10.67 13.78 -8.64
N ALA A 163 -10.83 13.20 -9.83
CA ALA A 163 -11.74 13.72 -10.85
C ALA A 163 -13.19 13.78 -10.32
N LEU A 164 -13.67 12.69 -9.70
CA LEU A 164 -15.02 12.61 -9.12
C LEU A 164 -15.24 13.66 -8.03
N SER A 165 -14.25 13.87 -7.16
CA SER A 165 -14.28 14.91 -6.12
C SER A 165 -14.41 16.31 -6.73
N GLY A 166 -13.64 16.60 -7.78
CA GLY A 166 -13.71 17.87 -8.51
C GLY A 166 -15.09 18.09 -9.14
N THR A 167 -15.65 17.08 -9.79
CA THR A 167 -16.95 17.14 -10.45
C THR A 167 -18.11 17.30 -9.45
N CYS A 168 -17.99 16.75 -8.23
CA CYS A 168 -18.95 17.01 -7.14
C CYS A 168 -19.01 18.50 -6.77
N GLY A 169 -17.85 19.17 -6.71
CA GLY A 169 -17.76 20.61 -6.46
C GLY A 169 -18.39 21.44 -7.58
N LEU A 170 -18.10 21.10 -8.84
CA LEU A 170 -18.64 21.79 -10.01
C LEU A 170 -20.18 21.65 -10.09
N TYR A 171 -20.71 20.45 -9.89
CA TYR A 171 -22.16 20.18 -9.94
C TYR A 171 -22.97 21.04 -8.96
N LEU A 172 -22.39 21.40 -7.82
CA LEU A 172 -23.06 22.20 -6.79
C LEU A 172 -22.77 23.71 -6.86
N SER A 173 -21.76 24.13 -7.64
CA SER A 173 -21.29 25.52 -7.70
C SER A 173 -21.84 26.33 -8.89
N THR A 174 -22.12 25.70 -10.04
CA THR A 174 -22.37 26.44 -11.30
C THR A 174 -23.80 26.30 -11.84
N SER A 175 -24.23 27.34 -12.57
CA SER A 175 -25.46 27.34 -13.38
C SER A 175 -25.23 26.57 -14.69
N GLY A 176 -25.33 25.24 -14.64
CA GLY A 176 -25.06 24.35 -15.79
C GLY A 176 -25.52 22.90 -15.56
N ARG A 177 -26.66 22.73 -14.87
CA ARG A 177 -27.00 21.49 -14.15
C ARG A 177 -27.03 20.21 -14.98
N ARG A 178 -27.43 20.25 -16.26
CA ARG A 178 -27.54 19.04 -17.11
C ARG A 178 -26.17 18.50 -17.53
N TRP A 179 -25.24 19.37 -17.93
CA TRP A 179 -23.92 18.94 -18.40
C TRP A 179 -23.08 18.42 -17.24
N HIS A 180 -23.09 19.12 -16.11
CA HIS A 180 -22.40 18.66 -14.89
C HIS A 180 -23.00 17.38 -14.30
N LEU A 181 -24.31 17.14 -14.46
CA LEU A 181 -24.91 15.86 -14.05
C LEU A 181 -24.40 14.69 -14.92
N ALA A 182 -24.26 14.91 -16.23
CA ALA A 182 -23.70 13.89 -17.14
C ALA A 182 -22.23 13.59 -16.81
N GLN A 183 -21.43 14.63 -16.53
CA GLN A 183 -20.04 14.46 -16.07
C GLN A 183 -19.97 13.69 -14.75
N LEU A 184 -20.79 14.07 -13.76
CA LEU A 184 -20.84 13.38 -12.47
C LEU A 184 -21.20 11.90 -12.62
N GLY A 185 -22.18 11.60 -13.48
CA GLY A 185 -22.57 10.23 -13.79
C GLY A 185 -21.44 9.43 -14.48
N ALA A 186 -20.73 10.06 -15.42
CA ALA A 186 -19.60 9.43 -16.11
C ALA A 186 -18.43 9.17 -15.16
N ASP A 187 -18.01 10.16 -14.37
CA ASP A 187 -16.91 10.01 -13.41
C ASP A 187 -17.24 8.98 -12.33
N LEU A 188 -18.50 8.94 -11.86
CA LEU A 188 -18.97 7.91 -10.94
C LEU A 188 -18.92 6.51 -11.56
N ALA A 189 -19.37 6.36 -12.81
CA ALA A 189 -19.35 5.08 -13.50
C ALA A 189 -17.93 4.57 -13.73
N VAL A 190 -17.01 5.45 -14.15
CA VAL A 190 -15.59 5.12 -14.34
C VAL A 190 -14.94 4.75 -13.01
N THR A 191 -15.13 5.56 -11.97
CA THR A 191 -14.58 5.29 -10.63
C THR A 191 -15.10 3.96 -10.08
N LEU A 192 -16.41 3.72 -10.17
CA LEU A 192 -17.01 2.47 -9.73
C LEU A 192 -16.43 1.28 -10.50
N ALA A 193 -16.37 1.35 -11.83
CA ALA A 193 -15.82 0.27 -12.65
C ALA A 193 -14.35 -0.05 -12.29
N LEU A 194 -13.53 0.98 -12.06
CA LEU A 194 -12.14 0.82 -11.66
C LEU A 194 -12.01 0.20 -10.26
N VAL A 195 -12.79 0.64 -9.28
CA VAL A 195 -12.78 0.06 -7.91
C VAL A 195 -13.26 -1.39 -7.94
N LEU A 196 -14.31 -1.71 -8.72
CA LEU A 196 -14.78 -3.08 -8.88
C LEU A 196 -13.70 -3.95 -9.52
N PHE A 197 -13.06 -3.48 -10.60
CA PHE A 197 -11.94 -4.19 -11.23
C PHE A 197 -10.78 -4.40 -10.26
N HIS A 198 -10.38 -3.37 -9.52
CA HIS A 198 -9.32 -3.45 -8.51
C HIS A 198 -9.65 -4.49 -7.42
N SER A 199 -10.91 -4.57 -6.99
CA SER A 199 -11.34 -5.59 -6.03
C SER A 199 -11.23 -7.02 -6.57
N VAL A 200 -11.39 -7.23 -7.89
CA VAL A 200 -11.12 -8.52 -8.56
C VAL A 200 -9.62 -8.81 -8.58
N VAL A 201 -8.80 -7.82 -8.90
CA VAL A 201 -7.34 -7.96 -8.91
C VAL A 201 -6.83 -8.37 -7.54
N LEU A 202 -7.23 -7.66 -6.49
CA LEU A 202 -6.81 -7.95 -5.11
C LEU A 202 -7.28 -9.32 -4.62
N ILE A 203 -8.53 -9.73 -4.91
CA ILE A 203 -8.97 -11.07 -4.50
C ILE A 203 -8.21 -12.17 -5.27
N CYS A 204 -7.93 -11.98 -6.57
CA CYS A 204 -7.08 -12.90 -7.31
C CYS A 204 -5.67 -12.97 -6.73
N GLN A 205 -5.11 -11.84 -6.25
CA GLN A 205 -3.81 -11.80 -5.59
C GLN A 205 -3.83 -12.61 -4.30
N PHE A 206 -4.83 -12.40 -3.45
CA PHE A 206 -4.95 -13.06 -2.15
C PHE A 206 -5.14 -14.58 -2.32
N MET A 207 -5.97 -14.98 -3.28
CA MET A 207 -6.15 -16.40 -3.63
C MET A 207 -4.88 -17.02 -4.21
N THR A 208 -4.11 -16.27 -5.01
CA THR A 208 -2.81 -16.74 -5.52
C THR A 208 -1.86 -17.07 -4.37
N PHE A 209 -1.78 -16.19 -3.36
CA PHE A 209 -1.01 -16.44 -2.15
C PHE A 209 -1.51 -17.67 -1.37
N SER A 210 -2.83 -17.81 -1.22
CA SER A 210 -3.44 -18.96 -0.54
C SER A 210 -3.16 -20.29 -1.26
N VAL A 211 -3.32 -20.34 -2.59
CA VAL A 211 -2.99 -21.53 -3.41
C VAL A 211 -1.51 -21.87 -3.28
N ALA A 212 -0.62 -20.87 -3.34
CA ALA A 212 0.81 -21.09 -3.21
C ALA A 212 1.19 -21.68 -1.83
N MET A 213 0.58 -21.16 -0.76
CA MET A 213 0.77 -21.64 0.62
C MET A 213 0.24 -23.05 0.86
N ASN A 214 -0.93 -23.37 0.31
CA ASN A 214 -1.57 -24.66 0.48
C ASN A 214 -1.08 -25.74 -0.51
N SER A 215 -0.15 -25.40 -1.42
CA SER A 215 0.35 -26.34 -2.41
C SER A 215 1.30 -27.38 -1.77
N LYS A 216 1.16 -28.66 -2.18
CA LYS A 216 1.99 -29.80 -1.68
C LYS A 216 3.50 -29.64 -1.92
N ARG A 217 3.91 -28.68 -2.74
CA ARG A 217 5.31 -28.38 -3.01
C ARG A 217 5.74 -27.36 -1.96
N SER A 218 6.30 -27.84 -0.86
CA SER A 218 6.71 -27.06 0.32
C SER A 218 7.55 -25.81 0.02
N ASN A 219 8.20 -25.74 -1.15
CA ASN A 219 9.02 -24.61 -1.58
C ASN A 219 8.40 -23.76 -2.69
N ALA A 220 7.14 -24.00 -3.09
CA ALA A 220 6.52 -23.31 -4.24
C ALA A 220 6.32 -21.82 -3.99
N LEU A 221 5.80 -21.43 -2.82
CA LEU A 221 5.65 -20.02 -2.47
C LEU A 221 7.01 -19.31 -2.44
N ILE A 222 8.01 -19.90 -1.77
CA ILE A 222 9.35 -19.31 -1.67
C ILE A 222 9.94 -19.13 -3.07
N ALA A 223 9.81 -20.13 -3.95
CA ALA A 223 10.25 -20.03 -5.33
C ALA A 223 9.48 -18.96 -6.12
N LEU A 224 8.16 -18.81 -5.89
CA LEU A 224 7.32 -17.79 -6.51
C LEU A 224 7.80 -16.39 -6.13
N LEU A 225 8.02 -16.16 -4.83
CA LEU A 225 8.51 -14.90 -4.29
C LEU A 225 9.91 -14.58 -4.82
N ILE A 226 10.85 -15.53 -4.80
CA ILE A 226 12.19 -15.32 -5.34
C ILE A 226 12.11 -14.94 -6.83
N ALA A 227 11.30 -15.66 -7.61
CA ALA A 227 11.15 -15.39 -9.03
C ALA A 227 10.52 -14.01 -9.30
N SER A 228 9.46 -13.64 -8.57
CA SER A 228 8.80 -12.32 -8.71
C SER A 228 9.78 -11.20 -8.37
N ASN A 229 10.41 -11.29 -7.21
CA ASN A 229 11.36 -10.28 -6.73
C ASN A 229 12.59 -10.16 -7.63
N PHE A 230 13.06 -11.26 -8.24
CA PHE A 230 14.16 -11.18 -9.20
C PHE A 230 13.76 -10.42 -10.47
N VAL A 231 12.55 -10.67 -10.99
CA VAL A 231 12.01 -9.93 -12.16
C VAL A 231 11.84 -8.45 -11.82
N GLU A 232 11.33 -8.15 -10.64
CA GLU A 232 11.12 -6.78 -10.17
C GLU A 232 12.44 -6.02 -9.98
N ILE A 233 13.42 -6.61 -9.27
CA ILE A 233 14.76 -6.04 -9.10
C ILE A 233 15.38 -5.77 -10.47
N LYS A 234 15.40 -6.77 -11.35
CA LYS A 234 15.95 -6.62 -12.71
C LYS A 234 15.21 -5.51 -13.49
N GLY A 235 13.89 -5.46 -13.37
CA GLY A 235 13.03 -4.49 -14.04
C GLY A 235 13.18 -3.06 -13.52
N THR A 236 13.77 -2.84 -12.34
CA THR A 236 13.89 -1.54 -11.68
C THR A 236 15.34 -1.04 -11.61
N VAL A 237 16.28 -1.83 -11.08
CA VAL A 237 17.60 -1.32 -10.68
C VAL A 237 18.48 -0.88 -11.85
N PHE A 238 18.30 -1.47 -13.04
CA PHE A 238 19.08 -1.11 -14.23
C PHE A 238 18.48 0.05 -15.04
N LYS A 239 17.30 0.53 -14.67
CA LYS A 239 16.68 1.69 -15.32
C LYS A 239 17.20 2.99 -14.73
N ARG A 240 17.18 4.05 -15.54
CA ARG A 240 17.46 5.40 -15.06
C ARG A 240 16.26 5.98 -14.31
N PHE A 241 16.50 6.48 -13.11
CA PHE A 241 15.49 7.11 -12.24
C PHE A 241 15.83 8.57 -11.95
N ASP A 242 14.88 9.45 -12.24
CA ASP A 242 14.83 10.79 -11.68
C ASP A 242 14.07 10.79 -10.33
N PRO A 243 14.23 11.83 -9.50
CA PRO A 243 13.58 11.88 -8.19
C PRO A 243 12.05 11.74 -8.24
N THR A 244 11.39 12.21 -9.30
CA THR A 244 9.93 12.11 -9.42
C THR A 244 9.50 10.65 -9.63
N LYS A 245 10.14 9.94 -10.57
CA LYS A 245 9.88 8.50 -10.77
C LYS A 245 10.22 7.68 -9.53
N LEU A 246 11.27 8.05 -8.82
CA LEU A 246 11.66 7.36 -7.59
C LEU A 246 10.61 7.57 -6.48
N PHE A 247 10.04 8.77 -6.37
CA PHE A 247 8.97 9.02 -5.41
C PHE A 247 7.73 8.18 -5.69
N VAL A 248 7.36 8.03 -6.98
CA VAL A 248 6.27 7.14 -7.40
C VAL A 248 6.56 5.69 -7.03
N LEU A 249 7.78 5.20 -7.31
CA LEU A 249 8.20 3.83 -6.94
C LEU A 249 8.06 3.61 -5.43
N VAL A 250 8.55 4.54 -4.60
CA VAL A 250 8.43 4.43 -3.13
C VAL A 250 6.96 4.40 -2.69
N GLY A 251 6.08 5.18 -3.31
CA GLY A 251 4.64 5.13 -3.03
C GLY A 251 3.99 3.80 -3.39
N GLN A 252 4.46 3.17 -4.49
CA GLN A 252 4.05 1.81 -4.87
C GLN A 252 4.52 0.79 -3.83
N ASP A 253 5.76 0.87 -3.36
CA ASP A 253 6.30 -0.05 -2.35
C ASP A 253 5.55 0.08 -1.00
N VAL A 254 5.15 1.30 -0.62
CA VAL A 254 4.26 1.52 0.55
C VAL A 254 2.93 0.78 0.39
N THR A 255 2.31 0.91 -0.79
CA THR A 255 1.01 0.30 -1.08
C THR A 255 1.12 -1.22 -1.16
N GLU A 256 2.18 -1.73 -1.78
CA GLU A 256 2.49 -3.15 -1.89
C GLU A 256 2.65 -3.80 -0.50
N ARG A 257 3.39 -3.17 0.42
CA ARG A 257 3.48 -3.64 1.82
C ARG A 257 2.13 -3.67 2.52
N PHE A 258 1.27 -2.68 2.27
CA PHE A 258 -0.07 -2.65 2.86
C PHE A 258 -0.95 -3.80 2.33
N HIS A 259 -0.97 -4.00 1.01
CA HIS A 259 -1.71 -5.09 0.38
C HIS A 259 -1.16 -6.47 0.77
N LEU A 260 0.16 -6.61 0.93
CA LEU A 260 0.79 -7.84 1.41
C LEU A 260 0.32 -8.19 2.82
N LEU A 261 0.27 -7.22 3.76
CA LEU A 261 -0.27 -7.46 5.09
C LEU A 261 -1.73 -7.94 5.06
N LEU A 262 -2.54 -7.36 4.17
CA LEU A 262 -3.94 -7.76 4.00
C LEU A 262 -4.07 -9.15 3.37
N SER A 263 -3.22 -9.48 2.40
CA SER A 263 -3.11 -10.81 1.78
C SER A 263 -2.70 -11.88 2.80
N LEU A 264 -1.70 -11.59 3.64
CA LEU A 264 -1.27 -12.50 4.71
C LEU A 264 -2.37 -12.70 5.76
N LEU A 265 -3.08 -11.63 6.13
CA LEU A 265 -4.24 -11.74 7.01
C LEU A 265 -5.34 -12.62 6.38
N PHE A 266 -5.61 -12.45 5.09
CA PHE A 266 -6.55 -13.29 4.36
C PHE A 266 -6.16 -14.78 4.42
N VAL A 267 -4.90 -15.11 4.12
CA VAL A 267 -4.38 -16.49 4.16
C VAL A 267 -4.55 -17.11 5.55
N VAL A 268 -4.24 -16.35 6.61
CA VAL A 268 -4.41 -16.80 7.99
C VAL A 268 -5.87 -17.13 8.31
N VAL A 269 -6.79 -16.25 7.94
CA VAL A 269 -8.23 -16.46 8.20
C VAL A 269 -8.79 -17.60 7.36
N GLU A 270 -8.31 -17.78 6.12
CA GLU A 270 -8.73 -18.90 5.28
C GLU A 270 -8.20 -20.24 5.79
N GLU A 271 -6.98 -20.29 6.34
CA GLU A 271 -6.45 -21.48 7.01
C GLU A 271 -7.25 -21.83 8.27
N MET A 272 -7.63 -20.83 9.07
CA MET A 272 -8.51 -21.00 10.23
C MET A 272 -9.88 -21.58 9.81
N ASP A 273 -10.46 -21.09 8.72
CA ASP A 273 -11.73 -21.59 8.17
C ASP A 273 -11.60 -23.04 7.68
N ASN A 274 -10.55 -23.34 6.90
CA ASN A 274 -10.30 -24.67 6.35
C ASN A 274 -9.96 -25.72 7.43
N SER A 275 -9.24 -25.31 8.48
CA SER A 275 -8.90 -26.19 9.61
C SER A 275 -10.05 -26.32 10.62
N GLY A 276 -11.04 -25.43 10.57
CA GLY A 276 -12.09 -25.31 11.58
C GLY A 276 -11.60 -24.81 12.94
N SER A 277 -10.33 -24.39 13.05
CA SER A 277 -9.73 -23.91 14.29
C SER A 277 -9.84 -22.38 14.39
N PRO A 278 -10.32 -21.82 15.51
CA PRO A 278 -10.34 -20.38 15.74
C PRO A 278 -8.95 -19.80 16.06
N ARG A 279 -7.95 -20.66 16.25
CA ARG A 279 -6.56 -20.23 16.45
C ARG A 279 -5.75 -20.51 15.19
N PRO A 280 -5.01 -19.51 14.69
CA PRO A 280 -4.15 -19.69 13.53
C PRO A 280 -2.96 -20.59 13.87
N SER A 281 -2.47 -21.36 12.90
CA SER A 281 -1.30 -22.21 13.14
C SER A 281 -0.04 -21.37 13.39
N PRO A 282 0.77 -21.68 14.43
CA PRO A 282 2.02 -20.96 14.71
C PRO A 282 3.03 -21.07 13.57
N GLU A 283 3.00 -22.18 12.82
CA GLU A 283 3.84 -22.37 11.65
C GLU A 283 3.47 -21.41 10.52
N LEU A 284 2.18 -21.27 10.21
CA LEU A 284 1.71 -20.30 9.23
C LEU A 284 2.07 -18.87 9.63
N LEU A 285 1.88 -18.49 10.89
CA LEU A 285 2.24 -17.16 11.37
C LEU A 285 3.75 -16.87 11.21
N ARG A 286 4.62 -17.85 11.48
CA ARG A 286 6.06 -17.71 11.21
C ARG A 286 6.34 -17.55 9.72
N CYS A 287 5.69 -18.33 8.86
CA CYS A 287 5.80 -18.20 7.41
C CYS A 287 5.37 -16.80 6.94
N CYS A 288 4.23 -16.28 7.40
CA CYS A 288 3.79 -14.91 7.11
C CYS A 288 4.83 -13.87 7.56
N GLY A 289 5.43 -14.06 8.75
CA GLY A 289 6.51 -13.22 9.23
C GLY A 289 7.76 -13.25 8.34
N TYR A 290 8.15 -14.42 7.84
CA TYR A 290 9.27 -14.56 6.90
C TYR A 290 8.97 -13.92 5.54
N ILE A 291 7.75 -14.05 5.02
CA ILE A 291 7.33 -13.41 3.75
C ILE A 291 7.42 -11.90 3.87
N PHE A 292 6.83 -11.33 4.93
CA PHE A 292 6.87 -9.88 5.15
C PHE A 292 8.28 -9.37 5.44
N GLY A 293 9.10 -10.12 6.18
CA GLY A 293 10.51 -9.79 6.39
C GLY A 293 11.35 -9.85 5.12
N ALA A 294 11.07 -10.80 4.22
CA ALA A 294 11.71 -10.89 2.92
C ALA A 294 11.36 -9.69 2.03
N GLU A 295 10.10 -9.27 2.02
CA GLU A 295 9.65 -8.06 1.32
C GLU A 295 10.46 -6.82 1.73
N ILE A 296 10.60 -6.61 3.05
CA ILE A 296 11.42 -5.52 3.59
C ILE A 296 12.87 -5.60 3.09
N LEU A 297 13.46 -6.80 3.14
CA LEU A 297 14.84 -7.00 2.70
C LEU A 297 15.02 -6.75 1.19
N ILE A 298 14.03 -7.13 0.38
CA ILE A 298 14.03 -6.95 -1.06
C ILE A 298 13.92 -5.48 -1.42
N ASP A 299 13.02 -4.72 -0.80
CA ASP A 299 12.93 -3.28 -0.98
C ASP A 299 14.23 -2.55 -0.61
N ILE A 300 14.81 -2.91 0.54
CA ILE A 300 16.11 -2.38 0.97
C ILE A 300 17.18 -2.64 -0.09
N THR A 301 17.23 -3.86 -0.63
CA THR A 301 18.18 -4.25 -1.67
C THR A 301 17.93 -3.51 -2.98
N LYS A 302 16.67 -3.46 -3.42
CA LYS A 302 16.17 -2.76 -4.60
C LYS A 302 16.62 -1.30 -4.57
N HIS A 303 16.32 -0.58 -3.50
CA HIS A 303 16.69 0.83 -3.36
C HIS A 303 18.18 1.07 -3.14
N ALA A 304 18.89 0.20 -2.44
CA ALA A 304 20.34 0.33 -2.27
C ALA A 304 21.07 0.22 -3.62
N VAL A 305 20.72 -0.80 -4.43
CA VAL A 305 21.31 -1.01 -5.76
C VAL A 305 20.89 0.10 -6.72
N LEU A 306 19.60 0.44 -6.75
CA LEU A 306 19.07 1.51 -7.60
C LEU A 306 19.75 2.86 -7.28
N SER A 307 19.93 3.18 -5.99
CA SER A 307 20.59 4.41 -5.56
C SER A 307 22.07 4.44 -5.95
N LYS A 308 22.76 3.29 -5.88
CA LYS A 308 24.15 3.17 -6.32
C LYS A 308 24.29 3.36 -7.84
N LEU A 309 23.40 2.76 -8.64
CA LEU A 309 23.47 2.81 -10.10
C LEU A 309 23.02 4.16 -10.68
N ASN A 310 22.21 4.92 -9.94
CA ASN A 310 21.71 6.23 -10.36
C ASN A 310 22.36 7.42 -9.61
N ASP A 311 23.40 7.19 -8.80
CA ASP A 311 24.05 8.20 -7.92
C ASP A 311 23.05 9.02 -7.07
N ILE A 312 22.01 8.35 -6.56
CA ILE A 312 20.98 8.97 -5.73
C ILE A 312 21.52 9.17 -4.30
N ARG A 313 21.49 10.40 -3.82
CA ARG A 313 21.92 10.74 -2.46
C ARG A 313 20.86 10.35 -1.43
N PRO A 314 21.23 9.92 -0.21
CA PRO A 314 20.26 9.61 0.86
C PRO A 314 19.33 10.77 1.22
N ALA A 315 19.78 12.01 1.03
CA ALA A 315 18.98 13.22 1.26
C ALA A 315 17.73 13.29 0.36
N VAL A 316 17.68 12.55 -0.76
CA VAL A 316 16.50 12.48 -1.62
C VAL A 316 15.34 11.78 -0.91
N TYR A 317 15.56 10.63 -0.27
CA TYR A 317 14.54 9.95 0.54
C TYR A 317 14.07 10.79 1.74
N GLN A 318 14.97 11.56 2.33
CA GLN A 318 14.61 12.51 3.39
C GLN A 318 13.70 13.64 2.89
N ARG A 319 13.90 14.12 1.65
CA ARG A 319 13.00 15.08 1.01
C ARG A 319 11.64 14.46 0.73
N PHE A 320 11.59 13.22 0.25
CA PHE A 320 10.33 12.50 0.08
C PHE A 320 9.57 12.37 1.39
N MET A 321 10.24 11.98 2.49
CA MET A 321 9.65 11.96 3.83
C MET A 321 9.11 13.34 4.23
N ARG A 322 9.82 14.43 3.92
CA ARG A 322 9.31 15.78 4.14
C ARG A 322 8.03 16.04 3.37
N ASP A 323 8.00 15.72 2.08
CA ASP A 323 6.84 15.96 1.21
C ASP A 323 5.60 15.18 1.70
N VAL A 324 5.78 13.92 2.11
CA VAL A 324 4.72 13.10 2.72
C VAL A 324 4.26 13.72 4.06
N CYS A 325 5.19 14.18 4.92
CA CYS A 325 4.84 14.86 6.17
C CYS A 325 4.11 16.20 5.95
N GLU A 326 4.47 16.97 4.93
CA GLU A 326 3.78 18.23 4.58
C GLU A 326 2.34 17.97 4.18
N LYS A 327 2.13 16.98 3.29
CA LYS A 327 0.78 16.55 2.91
C LYS A 327 0.00 16.00 4.10
N ALA A 328 0.61 15.18 4.95
CA ALA A 328 -0.04 14.61 6.14
C ALA A 328 -0.37 15.65 7.22
N LYS A 329 0.39 16.74 7.34
CA LYS A 329 0.13 17.82 8.30
C LYS A 329 -1.14 18.61 7.94
N GLY A 330 -1.34 18.88 6.64
CA GLY A 330 -2.47 19.66 6.11
C GLY A 330 -3.67 18.82 5.70
N GLY A 331 -3.45 17.54 5.40
CA GLY A 331 -4.49 16.61 4.97
C GLY A 331 -5.44 16.24 6.10
N GLN A 332 -6.74 16.30 5.82
CA GLN A 332 -7.72 15.58 6.61
C GLN A 332 -7.77 14.11 6.12
N SER A 333 -8.24 13.17 6.94
CA SER A 333 -8.23 11.74 6.58
C SER A 333 -8.97 11.41 5.27
N HIS A 334 -9.86 12.28 4.79
CA HIS A 334 -10.54 12.10 3.50
C HIS A 334 -9.67 12.43 2.29
N THR A 335 -8.61 13.23 2.46
CA THR A 335 -7.59 13.50 1.44
C THR A 335 -6.36 12.59 1.57
N ALA A 336 -6.35 11.68 2.54
CA ALA A 336 -5.17 10.88 2.87
C ALA A 336 -4.78 9.87 1.77
N HIS A 337 -5.74 9.42 0.94
CA HIS A 337 -5.48 8.64 -0.28
C HIS A 337 -4.52 9.37 -1.25
N ARG A 338 -4.50 10.71 -1.25
CA ARG A 338 -3.62 11.55 -2.09
C ARG A 338 -2.17 11.62 -1.62
N VAL A 339 -1.90 11.21 -0.37
CA VAL A 339 -0.57 11.41 0.24
C VAL A 339 0.44 10.41 -0.30
N VAL A 340 -0.01 9.16 -0.49
CA VAL A 340 0.81 8.01 -0.95
C VAL A 340 0.23 7.31 -2.18
N ALA A 341 -0.80 7.89 -2.83
CA ALA A 341 -1.52 7.28 -3.94
C ALA A 341 -2.11 5.90 -3.59
N PHE A 342 -2.69 5.80 -2.39
CA PHE A 342 -3.31 4.58 -1.88
C PHE A 342 -4.84 4.65 -2.04
N GLU A 343 -5.41 3.64 -2.68
CA GLU A 343 -6.83 3.43 -2.84
C GLU A 343 -7.36 2.59 -1.66
N PRO A 344 -8.30 3.09 -0.83
CA PRO A 344 -8.71 2.35 0.36
C PRO A 344 -9.98 1.50 0.18
N TYR A 345 -10.82 1.71 -0.84
CA TYR A 345 -12.16 1.11 -0.90
C TYR A 345 -12.15 -0.36 -1.31
N ALA A 346 -11.35 -0.75 -2.30
CA ALA A 346 -11.20 -2.16 -2.68
C ALA A 346 -10.59 -3.01 -1.54
N PRO A 347 -9.45 -2.62 -0.91
CA PRO A 347 -8.91 -3.37 0.22
C PRO A 347 -9.84 -3.34 1.44
N ALA A 348 -10.56 -2.24 1.71
CA ALA A 348 -11.56 -2.20 2.79
C ALA A 348 -12.72 -3.18 2.55
N ALA A 349 -13.21 -3.30 1.32
CA ALA A 349 -14.31 -4.20 1.01
C ALA A 349 -13.88 -5.68 1.18
N LEU A 350 -12.64 -6.01 0.79
CA LEU A 350 -12.04 -7.32 1.02
C LEU A 350 -11.77 -7.58 2.50
N PHE A 351 -11.28 -6.59 3.25
CA PHE A 351 -11.12 -6.73 4.69
C PHE A 351 -12.44 -7.05 5.39
N LEU A 352 -13.55 -6.42 5.00
CA LEU A 352 -14.85 -6.74 5.60
C LEU A 352 -15.22 -8.21 5.37
N ARG A 353 -14.92 -8.75 4.20
CA ARG A 353 -15.10 -10.17 3.90
C ARG A 353 -14.21 -11.05 4.80
N ILE A 354 -12.92 -10.72 4.94
CA ILE A 354 -11.98 -11.41 5.84
C ILE A 354 -12.49 -11.38 7.28
N ALA A 355 -12.91 -10.21 7.77
CA ALA A 355 -13.41 -10.02 9.12
C ALA A 355 -14.69 -10.83 9.37
N VAL A 356 -15.61 -10.89 8.41
CA VAL A 356 -16.81 -11.73 8.51
C VAL A 356 -16.45 -13.21 8.61
N THR A 357 -15.54 -13.71 7.76
CA THR A 357 -15.06 -15.10 7.84
C THR A 357 -14.42 -15.38 9.21
N ALA A 358 -13.52 -14.50 9.67
CA ALA A 358 -12.86 -14.64 10.97
C ALA A 358 -13.87 -14.69 12.12
N LEU A 359 -14.93 -13.86 12.08
CA LEU A 359 -16.00 -13.87 13.08
C LEU A 359 -16.83 -15.15 13.06
N ILE A 360 -17.09 -15.73 11.88
CA ILE A 360 -17.82 -16.99 11.74
C ILE A 360 -16.99 -18.13 12.34
N VAL A 361 -15.71 -18.24 11.96
CA VAL A 361 -14.80 -19.27 12.46
C VAL A 361 -14.60 -19.15 13.98
N SER A 362 -14.46 -17.92 14.50
CA SER A 362 -14.31 -17.70 15.94
C SER A 362 -15.51 -18.15 16.79
N ARG A 363 -16.70 -18.26 16.18
CA ARG A 363 -17.93 -18.69 16.86
C ARG A 363 -18.14 -20.20 16.83
N SER A 364 -17.47 -20.95 15.96
CA SER A 364 -17.68 -22.41 15.84
C SER A 364 -17.29 -23.17 17.11
N GLU A 365 -16.31 -22.65 17.88
CA GLU A 365 -15.78 -23.28 19.10
C GLU A 365 -16.41 -22.84 20.43
N GLN A 366 -17.43 -21.97 20.45
CA GLN A 366 -18.06 -21.55 21.71
C GLN A 366 -19.33 -22.36 22.03
N PRO A 367 -19.26 -23.45 22.82
CA PRO A 367 -20.45 -24.18 23.27
C PRO A 367 -21.38 -23.32 24.16
N LEU A 368 -20.86 -22.27 24.80
CA LEU A 368 -21.65 -21.31 25.59
C LEU A 368 -22.56 -20.39 24.75
N MET A 369 -22.29 -20.23 23.44
CA MET A 369 -23.19 -19.52 22.51
C MET A 369 -24.07 -20.46 21.67
N GLN A 370 -23.72 -21.76 21.58
CA GLN A 370 -24.59 -22.78 20.98
C GLN A 370 -25.68 -23.25 21.95
N ALA A 371 -25.46 -23.12 23.26
CA ALA A 371 -26.46 -23.38 24.29
C ALA A 371 -27.53 -22.29 24.33
N GLY A 372 -28.54 -22.40 23.47
CA GLY A 372 -29.95 -22.17 23.87
C GLY A 372 -30.42 -20.76 24.22
N TRP A 373 -29.93 -19.69 23.60
CA TRP A 373 -30.56 -18.37 23.72
C TRP A 373 -31.02 -17.96 22.30
N ARG A 374 -32.31 -17.63 22.12
CA ARG A 374 -32.93 -17.20 20.84
C ARG A 374 -33.89 -16.04 21.12
N GLY A 375 -33.39 -14.99 21.76
CA GLY A 375 -34.22 -13.89 22.27
C GLY A 375 -33.78 -12.51 21.76
N PRO A 376 -34.65 -11.48 21.84
CA PRO A 376 -34.33 -10.10 21.43
C PRO A 376 -33.07 -9.55 22.11
N TRP A 377 -32.77 -10.01 23.34
CA TRP A 377 -31.58 -9.66 24.09
C TRP A 377 -30.24 -10.03 23.40
N GLN A 378 -30.22 -11.03 22.51
CA GLN A 378 -29.02 -11.38 21.75
C GLN A 378 -28.74 -10.40 20.61
N VAL A 379 -29.79 -9.92 19.95
CA VAL A 379 -29.65 -8.91 18.90
C VAL A 379 -29.14 -7.62 19.53
N VAL A 380 -29.67 -7.28 20.72
CA VAL A 380 -29.21 -6.13 21.50
C VAL A 380 -27.77 -6.30 21.98
N SER A 381 -27.39 -7.46 22.54
CA SER A 381 -26.02 -7.68 23.01
C SER A 381 -25.01 -7.70 21.87
N LEU A 382 -25.32 -8.38 20.75
CA LEU A 382 -24.50 -8.36 19.54
C LEU A 382 -24.37 -6.94 18.99
N GLY A 383 -25.46 -6.17 18.95
CA GLY A 383 -25.45 -4.77 18.58
C GLY A 383 -24.52 -3.95 19.48
N ALA A 384 -24.60 -4.13 20.80
CA ALA A 384 -23.73 -3.47 21.76
C ALA A 384 -22.24 -3.84 21.56
N TYR A 385 -21.92 -5.11 21.31
CA TYR A 385 -20.55 -5.54 20.99
C TYR A 385 -20.03 -4.92 19.69
N CYS A 386 -20.84 -4.91 18.62
CA CYS A 386 -20.47 -4.29 17.35
C CYS A 386 -20.24 -2.78 17.51
N ILE A 387 -21.09 -2.08 18.28
CA ILE A 387 -20.92 -0.66 18.58
C ILE A 387 -19.64 -0.44 19.40
N ALA A 388 -19.40 -1.23 20.44
CA ALA A 388 -18.20 -1.12 21.26
C ALA A 388 -16.92 -1.36 20.44
N ALA A 389 -16.91 -2.38 19.57
CA ALA A 389 -15.82 -2.66 18.65
C ALA A 389 -15.60 -1.48 17.67
N TRP A 390 -16.67 -0.94 17.10
CA TRP A 390 -16.60 0.21 16.21
C TRP A 390 -16.04 1.45 16.93
N VAL A 391 -16.49 1.74 18.15
CA VAL A 391 -15.97 2.84 18.98
C VAL A 391 -14.49 2.65 19.28
N ALA A 392 -14.06 1.42 19.60
CA ALA A 392 -12.65 1.12 19.84
C ALA A 392 -11.80 1.40 18.58
N VAL A 393 -12.27 0.97 17.41
CA VAL A 393 -11.59 1.24 16.13
C VAL A 393 -11.59 2.73 15.81
N PHE A 394 -12.68 3.45 16.08
CA PHE A 394 -12.78 4.91 15.90
C PHE A 394 -11.75 5.65 16.77
N VAL A 395 -11.64 5.28 18.05
CA VAL A 395 -10.66 5.87 18.98
C VAL A 395 -9.24 5.54 18.56
N ALA A 396 -8.96 4.28 18.19
CA ALA A 396 -7.65 3.86 17.71
C ALA A 396 -7.24 4.64 16.46
N LYS A 397 -8.17 4.80 15.50
CA LYS A 397 -7.97 5.61 14.29
C LYS A 397 -7.70 7.08 14.65
N ALA A 398 -8.46 7.66 15.56
CA ALA A 398 -8.26 9.06 15.97
C ALA A 398 -6.87 9.26 16.63
N ALA A 399 -6.46 8.32 17.49
CA ALA A 399 -5.14 8.31 18.10
C ALA A 399 -4.02 8.14 17.08
N LEU A 400 -4.22 7.27 16.07
CA LEU A 400 -3.28 7.08 14.97
C LEU A 400 -3.10 8.37 14.16
N GLY A 401 -4.19 8.97 13.69
CA GLY A 401 -4.13 10.22 12.91
C GLY A 401 -3.50 11.39 13.69
N PHE A 402 -3.80 11.50 14.99
CA PHE A 402 -3.15 12.49 15.86
C PHE A 402 -1.64 12.24 16.01
N SER A 403 -1.25 10.97 16.22
CA SER A 403 0.15 10.58 16.35
C SER A 403 0.94 10.82 15.06
N LEU A 404 0.37 10.50 13.89
CA LEU A 404 0.94 10.78 12.57
C LEU A 404 1.21 12.27 12.39
N ARG A 405 0.23 13.11 12.73
CA ARG A 405 0.41 14.57 12.69
C ARG A 405 1.51 15.05 13.63
N GLY A 406 1.62 14.47 14.82
CA GLY A 406 2.71 14.74 15.77
C GLY A 406 4.09 14.38 15.21
N ILE A 407 4.22 13.18 14.62
CA ILE A 407 5.44 12.70 13.96
C ILE A 407 5.82 13.62 12.79
N ALA A 408 4.85 13.99 11.95
CA ALA A 408 5.07 14.91 10.84
C ALA A 408 5.60 16.26 11.31
N LEU A 409 4.96 16.87 12.31
CA LEU A 409 5.39 18.15 12.86
C LEU A 409 6.79 18.08 13.46
N HIS A 410 7.10 17.02 14.20
CA HIS A 410 8.43 16.80 14.77
C HIS A 410 9.51 16.64 13.70
N PHE A 411 9.21 15.88 12.64
CA PHE A 411 10.11 15.70 11.51
C PHE A 411 10.39 17.01 10.78
N LEU A 412 9.34 17.79 10.47
CA LEU A 412 9.45 19.06 9.77
C LEU A 412 10.25 20.10 10.57
N ARG A 413 10.14 20.12 11.91
CA ARG A 413 10.94 21.01 12.77
C ARG A 413 12.43 20.65 12.76
N ARG A 414 12.76 19.36 12.76
CA ARG A 414 14.17 18.88 12.73
C ARG A 414 14.82 19.04 11.36
N HIS A 415 14.01 19.13 10.30
CA HIS A 415 14.48 19.22 8.92
C HIS A 415 13.79 20.39 8.19
N PRO A 416 14.11 21.65 8.54
CA PRO A 416 13.53 22.82 7.87
C PRO A 416 13.89 22.85 6.37
N LYS A 417 13.03 23.50 5.55
CA LYS A 417 13.37 23.76 4.14
C LYS A 417 14.65 24.59 4.10
N ALA A 418 15.63 24.10 3.32
CA ALA A 418 16.90 24.77 3.10
C ALA A 418 16.70 25.93 2.13
#